data_AF-A0A3P8CN23-F1
#
_entry.id   AF-A0A3P8CN23-F1
#
_cell.length_a   1.000
_cell.length_b   1.000
_cell.length_c   1.000
_cell.angle_alpha   90.00
_cell.angle_beta   90.00
_cell.angle_gamma   90.00
#
_symmetry.space_group_name_H-M   'P 1'
#
loop_
_entity.id
_entity.type
_entity.pdbx_description
1 polymer ?
#
loop_
_entity_poly.entity_id
_entity_poly.type
_entity_poly.pdbx_seq_one_letter_code
_entity_poly.pdbx_strand_id
1 'polypeptide(L)'
;MIKATLYSLSLTGLALGIPPNHLSIFILKSYSLFRCSIIVASAQAFFLVLPSKIAEAWFPEHQRSLANVLTFIANPFGVVLGTIIPSLYFGGSNKLRPSSLTVLFQNASMAVMTTLTFMLSLFIRRGEPPTPPSASSENHSNQFERSLCRNKQFVIQLFTFGLAFAELWGFMVIMSDIITEQGYNLYGYPTALAALVGMAASLVCGAVADCTKRFKELIRICWVCFALVIIFTRIVSFSANVFLFLSTTDLFIDFPLLESCP
;
A
#
# COMPACT_ATOMS: atom_id res chain seq x y z
N MET A 1 25.60 1.93 -1.55
CA MET A 1 24.36 2.07 -2.33
C MET A 1 24.03 3.53 -2.66
N ILE A 2 23.84 4.42 -1.68
CA ILE A 2 23.48 5.85 -1.89
C ILE A 2 24.47 6.63 -2.78
N LYS A 3 25.79 6.46 -2.56
CA LYS A 3 26.81 7.09 -3.40
C LYS A 3 26.71 6.63 -4.86
N ALA A 4 26.48 5.34 -5.11
CA ALA A 4 26.37 4.79 -6.47
C ALA A 4 25.13 5.32 -7.21
N THR A 5 24.00 5.44 -6.52
CA THR A 5 22.77 6.03 -7.09
C THR A 5 22.98 7.52 -7.42
N LEU A 6 23.60 8.29 -6.53
CA LEU A 6 23.92 9.71 -6.77
C LEU A 6 24.90 9.90 -7.94
N TYR A 7 25.90 9.02 -8.08
CA TYR A 7 26.81 9.03 -9.23
C TYR A 7 26.08 8.71 -10.53
N SER A 8 25.20 7.71 -10.54
CA SER A 8 24.41 7.37 -11.74
C SER A 8 23.46 8.50 -12.16
N LEU A 9 22.88 9.22 -11.20
CA LEU A 9 21.98 10.36 -11.43
C LEU A 9 22.74 11.60 -11.92
N SER A 10 23.96 11.81 -11.40
CA SER A 10 24.85 12.87 -11.85
C SER A 10 25.36 12.61 -13.27
N LEU A 11 25.65 11.35 -13.63
CA LEU A 11 26.07 10.94 -14.97
C LEU A 11 24.95 11.09 -16.00
N THR A 12 23.70 10.72 -15.64
CA THR A 12 22.54 10.94 -16.51
C THR A 12 22.21 12.42 -16.68
N GLY A 13 22.33 13.23 -15.62
CA GLY A 13 22.15 14.68 -15.70
C GLY A 13 23.21 15.39 -16.57
N LEU A 14 24.47 14.91 -16.54
CA LEU A 14 25.52 15.40 -17.45
C LEU A 14 25.28 14.95 -18.90
N ALA A 15 24.83 13.71 -19.11
CA ALA A 15 24.53 13.15 -20.42
C ALA A 15 23.35 13.85 -21.13
N LEU A 16 22.43 14.45 -20.37
CA LEU A 16 21.30 15.25 -20.85
C LEU A 16 21.66 16.73 -21.13
N GLY A 17 22.93 17.13 -21.00
CA GLY A 17 23.39 18.49 -21.32
C GLY A 17 22.86 19.57 -20.35
N ILE A 18 22.50 19.19 -19.13
CA ILE A 18 21.92 20.11 -18.15
C ILE A 18 23.01 21.07 -17.64
N PRO A 19 22.81 22.40 -17.68
CA PRO A 19 23.79 23.36 -17.17
C PRO A 19 24.12 23.10 -15.69
N PRO A 20 25.38 23.30 -15.26
CA PRO A 20 25.89 22.86 -13.96
C PRO A 20 25.11 23.41 -12.76
N ASN A 21 24.52 24.60 -12.92
CA ASN A 21 23.69 25.29 -11.92
C ASN A 21 22.38 24.51 -11.66
N HIS A 22 21.78 23.97 -12.71
CA HIS A 22 20.55 23.16 -12.64
C HIS A 22 20.84 21.73 -12.17
N LEU A 23 22.02 21.21 -12.48
CA LEU A 23 22.49 19.91 -12.01
C LEU A 23 22.64 19.87 -10.48
N SER A 24 23.24 20.91 -9.89
CA SER A 24 23.38 21.02 -8.43
C SER A 24 22.01 21.04 -7.71
N ILE A 25 21.05 21.81 -8.24
CA ILE A 25 19.69 21.88 -7.70
C ILE A 25 18.97 20.52 -7.85
N PHE A 26 19.14 19.84 -8.97
CA PHE A 26 18.55 18.53 -9.23
C PHE A 26 19.10 17.45 -8.28
N ILE A 27 20.42 17.43 -8.07
CA ILE A 27 21.08 16.51 -7.12
C ILE A 27 20.59 16.79 -5.70
N LEU A 28 20.52 18.06 -5.28
CA LEU A 28 20.05 18.44 -3.95
C LEU A 28 18.60 18.02 -3.71
N LYS A 29 17.70 18.24 -4.69
CA LYS A 29 16.31 17.80 -4.63
C LYS A 29 16.20 16.28 -4.52
N SER A 30 16.89 15.56 -5.40
CA SER A 30 16.87 14.09 -5.43
C SER A 30 17.40 13.48 -4.13
N TYR A 31 18.48 14.03 -3.60
CA TYR A 31 19.05 13.63 -2.32
C TYR A 31 18.08 13.89 -1.15
N SER A 32 17.41 15.05 -1.14
CA SER A 32 16.40 15.38 -0.12
C SER A 32 15.23 14.40 -0.17
N LEU A 33 14.67 14.15 -1.36
CA LEU A 33 13.57 13.20 -1.56
C LEU A 33 13.94 11.80 -1.08
N PHE A 34 15.13 11.32 -1.45
CA PHE A 34 15.58 9.98 -1.06
C PHE A 34 15.70 9.82 0.46
N ARG A 35 16.24 10.83 1.16
CA ARG A 35 16.31 10.81 2.63
C ARG A 35 14.92 10.78 3.26
N CYS A 36 14.00 11.61 2.77
CA CYS A 36 12.62 11.62 3.27
C CYS A 36 11.92 10.27 3.03
N SER A 37 12.09 9.66 1.86
CA SER A 37 11.48 8.36 1.55
C SER A 37 11.96 7.24 2.46
N ILE A 38 13.24 7.23 2.86
CA ILE A 38 13.75 6.24 3.83
C ILE A 38 13.04 6.37 5.17
N ILE A 39 12.89 7.62 5.66
CA ILE A 39 12.23 7.89 6.95
C ILE A 39 10.75 7.50 6.90
N VAL A 40 10.08 7.79 5.78
CA VAL A 40 8.65 7.43 5.60
C VAL A 40 8.49 5.91 5.47
N ALA A 41 9.37 5.24 4.72
CA ALA A 41 9.32 3.79 4.55
C ALA A 41 9.57 3.04 5.87
N SER A 42 10.50 3.51 6.71
CA SER A 42 10.70 2.92 8.03
C SER A 42 9.48 3.13 8.94
N ALA A 43 8.88 4.32 8.91
CA ALA A 43 7.65 4.61 9.66
C ALA A 43 6.47 3.72 9.21
N GLN A 44 6.33 3.47 7.91
CA GLN A 44 5.24 2.65 7.35
C GLN A 44 5.21 1.23 7.93
N ALA A 45 6.38 0.61 8.16
CA ALA A 45 6.45 -0.72 8.76
C ALA A 45 5.81 -0.76 10.16
N PHE A 46 6.01 0.28 10.98
CA PHE A 46 5.41 0.37 12.30
C PHE A 46 3.88 0.53 12.22
N PHE A 47 3.40 1.38 11.30
CA PHE A 47 1.95 1.59 11.11
C PHE A 47 1.22 0.34 10.61
N LEU A 48 1.88 -0.58 9.92
CA LEU A 48 1.26 -1.83 9.46
C LEU A 48 1.12 -2.87 10.58
N VAL A 49 2.00 -2.84 11.60
CA VAL A 49 1.96 -3.80 12.72
C VAL A 49 1.07 -3.31 13.86
N LEU A 50 0.92 -1.99 13.99
CA LEU A 50 0.18 -1.35 15.07
C LEU A 50 -1.31 -1.75 15.16
N PRO A 51 -2.09 -1.87 14.05
CA PRO A 51 -3.49 -2.28 14.08
C PRO A 51 -3.72 -3.58 14.83
N SER A 52 -2.93 -4.62 14.50
CA SER A 52 -3.04 -5.94 15.12
C SER A 52 -2.72 -5.89 16.63
N LYS A 53 -1.71 -5.10 17.01
CA LYS A 53 -1.30 -4.94 18.41
C LYS A 53 -2.32 -4.18 19.24
N ILE A 54 -2.89 -3.09 18.69
CA ILE A 54 -3.95 -2.35 19.36
C ILE A 54 -5.21 -3.22 19.50
N ALA A 55 -5.60 -3.92 18.44
CA ALA A 55 -6.74 -4.82 18.46
C ALA A 55 -6.60 -5.90 19.55
N GLU A 56 -5.42 -6.53 19.64
CA GLU A 56 -5.12 -7.55 20.66
C GLU A 56 -5.17 -7.00 22.09
N ALA A 57 -4.55 -5.85 22.33
CA ALA A 57 -4.40 -5.27 23.67
C ALA A 57 -5.66 -4.60 24.21
N TRP A 58 -6.47 -3.97 23.35
CA TRP A 58 -7.60 -3.13 23.77
C TRP A 58 -8.97 -3.76 23.52
N PHE A 59 -9.09 -4.75 22.64
CA PHE A 59 -10.39 -5.32 22.26
C PHE A 59 -10.52 -6.82 22.66
N PRO A 60 -11.72 -7.24 23.09
CA PRO A 60 -12.03 -8.64 23.39
C PRO A 60 -12.09 -9.50 22.10
N GLU A 61 -11.84 -10.80 22.22
CA GLU A 61 -11.65 -11.74 21.09
C GLU A 61 -12.75 -11.67 20.00
N HIS A 62 -14.01 -11.44 20.38
CA HIS A 62 -15.12 -11.38 19.43
C HIS A 62 -15.15 -10.12 18.56
N GLN A 63 -14.40 -9.07 18.92
CA GLN A 63 -14.32 -7.79 18.20
C GLN A 63 -12.91 -7.47 17.68
N ARG A 64 -11.91 -8.32 17.96
CA ARG A 64 -10.51 -8.08 17.56
C ARG A 64 -10.34 -7.96 16.05
N SER A 65 -10.98 -8.83 15.26
CA SER A 65 -10.81 -8.81 13.81
C SER A 65 -11.51 -7.59 13.18
N LEU A 66 -12.71 -7.21 13.64
CA LEU A 66 -13.35 -5.94 13.25
C LEU A 66 -12.49 -4.72 13.58
N ALA A 67 -11.97 -4.65 14.81
CA ALA A 67 -11.13 -3.53 15.26
C ALA A 67 -9.84 -3.43 14.42
N ASN A 68 -9.24 -4.58 14.08
CA ASN A 68 -8.08 -4.64 13.22
C ASN A 68 -8.39 -4.13 11.80
N VAL A 69 -9.47 -4.63 11.19
CA VAL A 69 -9.91 -4.21 9.83
C VAL A 69 -10.21 -2.71 9.79
N LEU A 70 -10.96 -2.20 10.77
CA LEU A 70 -11.32 -0.78 10.84
C LEU A 70 -10.08 0.12 10.95
N THR A 71 -9.09 -0.31 11.72
CA THR A 71 -7.82 0.42 11.85
C THR A 71 -6.98 0.29 10.57
N PHE A 72 -6.96 -0.87 9.93
CA PHE A 72 -6.20 -1.13 8.70
C PHE A 72 -6.72 -0.32 7.50
N ILE A 73 -8.03 -0.02 7.47
CA ILE A 73 -8.68 0.83 6.45
C ILE A 73 -8.15 2.26 6.44
N ALA A 74 -7.54 2.74 7.54
CA ALA A 74 -6.91 4.06 7.57
C ALA A 74 -5.82 4.22 6.50
N ASN A 75 -5.12 3.13 6.14
CA ASN A 75 -4.08 3.16 5.10
C ASN A 75 -4.64 3.45 3.69
N PRO A 76 -5.54 2.63 3.11
CA PRO A 76 -6.15 2.95 1.82
C PRO A 76 -6.95 4.26 1.85
N PHE A 77 -7.51 4.67 3.00
CA PHE A 77 -8.13 5.98 3.13
C PHE A 77 -7.12 7.13 2.94
N GLY A 78 -5.94 7.00 3.52
CA GLY A 78 -4.81 7.91 3.29
C GLY A 78 -4.38 7.96 1.82
N VAL A 79 -4.41 6.82 1.12
CA VAL A 79 -4.14 6.75 -0.33
C VAL A 79 -5.17 7.57 -1.11
N VAL A 80 -6.47 7.44 -0.80
CA VAL A 80 -7.54 8.22 -1.43
C VAL A 80 -7.31 9.73 -1.27
N LEU A 81 -7.01 10.18 -0.06
CA LEU A 81 -6.73 11.60 0.20
C LEU A 81 -5.44 12.04 -0.52
N GLY A 82 -4.40 11.20 -0.48
CA GLY A 82 -3.11 11.48 -1.10
C GLY A 82 -3.15 11.55 -2.62
N THR A 83 -4.12 10.91 -3.28
CA THR A 83 -4.31 10.98 -4.73
C THR A 83 -5.31 12.06 -5.13
N ILE A 84 -6.44 12.21 -4.43
CA ILE A 84 -7.45 13.22 -4.77
C ILE A 84 -6.94 14.64 -4.54
N ILE A 85 -6.24 14.91 -3.42
CA ILE A 85 -5.83 16.28 -3.08
C ILE A 85 -4.94 16.87 -4.19
N PRO A 86 -3.84 16.23 -4.64
CA PRO A 86 -3.07 16.71 -5.79
C PRO A 86 -3.92 16.86 -7.06
N SER A 87 -4.81 15.91 -7.34
CA SER A 87 -5.69 15.95 -8.51
C SER A 87 -6.67 17.13 -8.50
N LEU A 88 -7.11 17.59 -7.33
CA LEU A 88 -7.93 18.80 -7.22
C LEU A 88 -7.15 20.08 -7.55
N TYR A 89 -5.87 20.15 -7.14
CA TYR A 89 -5.02 21.31 -7.43
C TYR A 89 -4.54 21.38 -8.88
N PHE A 90 -4.35 20.23 -9.55
CA PHE A 90 -3.77 20.18 -10.90
C PHE A 90 -4.70 19.67 -12.00
N GLY A 91 -5.85 19.08 -11.66
CA GLY A 91 -6.76 18.39 -12.60
C GLY A 91 -7.50 19.27 -13.61
N GLY A 92 -7.28 20.58 -13.59
CA GLY A 92 -7.88 21.53 -14.55
C GLY A 92 -6.89 22.45 -15.26
N SER A 93 -5.58 22.34 -14.97
CA SER A 93 -4.60 23.28 -15.52
C SER A 93 -3.81 22.65 -16.67
N ASN A 94 -4.12 23.04 -17.91
CA ASN A 94 -3.26 22.83 -19.10
C ASN A 94 -1.95 23.65 -19.06
N LYS A 95 -1.51 24.07 -17.87
CA LYS A 95 -0.29 24.84 -17.69
C LYS A 95 0.87 23.88 -17.56
N LEU A 96 1.76 23.88 -18.56
CA LEU A 96 3.04 23.16 -18.59
C LEU A 96 3.95 23.43 -17.37
N ARG A 97 3.63 24.45 -16.57
CA ARG A 97 4.36 24.78 -15.34
C ARG A 97 3.36 25.19 -14.25
N PRO A 98 3.15 24.37 -13.22
CA PRO A 98 2.32 24.78 -12.09
C PRO A 98 2.93 26.02 -11.44
N SER A 99 2.08 26.96 -11.04
CA SER A 99 2.54 28.14 -10.28
C SER A 99 3.20 27.65 -9.00
N SER A 100 4.35 28.23 -8.63
CA SER A 100 5.03 27.92 -7.38
C SER A 100 4.09 28.04 -6.17
N LEU A 101 3.10 28.93 -6.26
CA LEU A 101 2.09 29.12 -5.22
C LEU A 101 1.11 27.93 -5.10
N THR A 102 0.69 27.33 -6.21
CA THR A 102 -0.19 26.14 -6.20
C THR A 102 0.50 24.93 -5.58
N VAL A 103 1.78 24.73 -5.90
CA VAL A 103 2.60 23.67 -5.30
C VAL A 103 2.81 23.90 -3.79
N LEU A 104 3.00 25.15 -3.38
CA LEU A 104 3.10 25.50 -1.95
C LEU A 104 1.78 25.22 -1.20
N PHE A 105 0.64 25.60 -1.76
CA PHE A 105 -0.67 25.33 -1.15
C PHE A 105 -0.97 23.83 -1.03
N GLN A 106 -0.66 23.05 -2.06
CA GLN A 106 -0.80 21.60 -2.04
C GLN A 106 0.12 20.95 -0.98
N ASN A 107 1.39 21.36 -0.90
CA ASN A 107 2.30 20.85 0.11
C ASN A 107 1.84 21.24 1.52
N ALA A 108 1.33 22.47 1.69
CA ALA A 108 0.78 22.93 2.95
C ALA A 108 -0.45 22.12 3.38
N SER A 109 -1.38 21.81 2.46
CA SER A 109 -2.57 21.02 2.79
C SER A 109 -2.21 19.60 3.26
N MET A 110 -1.23 18.96 2.60
CA MET A 110 -0.74 17.63 3.00
C MET A 110 0.02 17.65 4.33
N ALA A 111 0.79 18.72 4.58
CA ALA A 111 1.48 18.92 5.84
C ALA A 111 0.47 19.10 7.00
N VAL A 112 -0.58 19.90 6.80
CA VAL A 112 -1.63 20.12 7.80
C VAL A 112 -2.30 18.80 8.21
N MET A 113 -2.63 17.91 7.24
CA MET A 113 -3.22 16.60 7.55
C MET A 113 -2.30 15.73 8.41
N THR A 114 -1.00 15.69 8.06
CA THR A 114 -0.01 14.92 8.83
C THR A 114 0.20 15.51 10.23
N THR A 115 0.30 16.84 10.33
CA THR A 115 0.45 17.54 11.62
C THR A 115 -0.77 17.36 12.50
N LEU A 116 -1.98 17.37 11.94
CA LEU A 116 -3.21 17.10 12.68
C LEU A 116 -3.19 15.69 13.27
N THR A 117 -2.84 14.67 12.48
CA THR A 117 -2.73 13.29 12.97
C THR A 117 -1.65 13.16 14.04
N PHE A 118 -0.50 13.82 13.87
CA PHE A 118 0.54 13.88 14.88
C PHE A 118 0.04 14.53 16.18
N MET A 119 -0.66 15.66 16.10
CA MET A 119 -1.26 16.32 17.25
C MET A 119 -2.27 15.41 17.96
N LEU A 120 -3.14 14.73 17.20
CA LEU A 120 -4.08 13.75 17.76
C LEU A 120 -3.34 12.62 18.49
N SER A 121 -2.20 12.17 17.97
CA SER A 121 -1.39 11.15 18.64
C SER A 121 -0.79 11.61 19.98
N LEU A 122 -0.50 12.92 20.14
CA LEU A 122 0.00 13.46 21.42
C LEU A 122 -1.05 13.46 22.53
N PHE A 123 -2.34 13.39 22.19
CA PHE A 123 -3.42 13.27 23.17
C PHE A 123 -3.56 11.85 23.74
N ILE A 124 -2.92 10.84 23.13
CA ILE A 124 -2.94 9.46 23.61
C ILE A 124 -1.96 9.33 24.79
N ARG A 125 -2.49 9.42 26.01
CA ARG A 125 -1.71 9.39 27.26
C ARG A 125 -1.38 8.00 27.82
N ARG A 126 -1.96 6.92 27.26
CA ARG A 126 -1.75 5.53 27.72
C ARG A 126 -1.60 4.59 26.53
N GLY A 127 -0.47 3.89 26.46
CA GLY A 127 -0.16 2.92 25.40
C GLY A 127 -0.84 1.55 25.59
N GLU A 128 -1.16 1.18 26.82
CA GLU A 128 -1.82 -0.08 27.18
C GLU A 128 -2.92 0.15 28.24
N PRO A 129 -3.99 -0.65 28.24
CA PRO A 129 -4.98 -0.61 29.30
C PRO A 129 -4.36 -1.13 30.62
N PRO A 130 -4.75 -0.57 31.79
CA PRO A 130 -4.19 -0.91 33.09
C PRO A 130 -4.46 -2.36 33.56
N THR A 131 -5.24 -3.13 32.81
CA THR A 131 -5.45 -4.57 33.03
C THR A 131 -5.34 -5.30 31.68
N PRO A 132 -4.37 -6.21 31.50
CA PRO A 132 -4.24 -6.97 30.26
C PRO A 132 -5.43 -7.95 30.11
N PRO A 133 -6.16 -7.94 28.98
CA PRO A 133 -7.32 -8.81 28.79
C PRO A 133 -6.99 -10.25 28.37
N SER A 134 -5.71 -10.61 28.15
CA SER A 134 -5.34 -11.97 27.76
C SER A 134 -3.95 -12.40 28.24
N ALA A 135 -3.86 -13.66 28.71
CA ALA A 135 -2.70 -14.30 29.33
C ALA A 135 -1.51 -14.59 28.37
N SER A 136 -1.36 -13.85 27.28
CA SER A 136 -0.42 -14.15 26.20
C SER A 136 0.82 -13.26 26.17
N SER A 137 0.99 -12.37 27.14
CA SER A 137 2.07 -11.36 27.16
C SER A 137 3.31 -11.74 27.97
N GLU A 138 3.61 -13.03 28.13
CA GLU A 138 4.89 -13.49 28.71
C GLU A 138 5.41 -14.72 27.94
N ASN A 139 6.13 -14.48 26.84
CA ASN A 139 7.32 -15.25 26.44
C ASN A 139 7.85 -14.78 25.09
N HIS A 140 8.75 -13.78 25.11
CA HIS A 140 9.61 -13.50 23.97
C HIS A 140 10.79 -14.47 23.99
N SER A 141 10.59 -15.68 23.45
CA SER A 141 11.71 -16.58 23.19
C SER A 141 12.41 -16.18 21.90
N ASN A 142 13.73 -15.95 21.97
CA ASN A 142 14.60 -15.52 20.86
C ASN A 142 14.77 -16.56 19.73
N GLN A 143 13.89 -17.56 19.62
CA GLN A 143 13.88 -18.59 18.58
C GLN A 143 12.70 -18.44 17.59
N PHE A 144 11.90 -17.39 17.70
CA PHE A 144 10.66 -17.23 16.93
C PHE A 144 10.89 -17.13 15.40
N GLU A 145 11.96 -16.47 14.95
CA GLU A 145 12.22 -16.21 13.52
C GLU A 145 12.51 -17.48 12.72
N ARG A 146 13.38 -18.36 13.23
CA ARG A 146 13.71 -19.64 12.57
C ARG A 146 12.54 -20.62 12.61
N SER A 147 11.69 -20.51 13.63
CA SER A 147 10.50 -21.34 13.82
C SER A 147 9.38 -20.97 12.86
N LEU A 148 9.23 -19.67 12.54
CA LEU A 148 8.24 -19.15 11.59
C LEU A 148 8.52 -19.60 10.16
N CYS A 149 9.76 -19.47 9.70
CA CYS A 149 10.15 -19.86 8.34
C CYS A 149 10.09 -21.39 8.10
N ARG A 150 10.00 -22.20 9.17
CA ARG A 150 9.81 -23.65 9.08
C ARG A 150 8.34 -24.05 8.95
N ASN A 151 7.42 -23.13 9.23
CA ASN A 151 5.99 -23.39 9.13
C ASN A 151 5.52 -23.20 7.68
N LYS A 152 5.19 -24.31 7.01
CA LYS A 152 4.69 -24.31 5.62
C LYS A 152 3.48 -23.38 5.44
N GLN A 153 2.56 -23.36 6.39
CA GLN A 153 1.37 -22.50 6.37
C GLN A 153 1.76 -21.01 6.35
N PHE A 154 2.77 -20.62 7.14
CA PHE A 154 3.25 -19.24 7.20
C PHE A 154 3.94 -18.83 5.89
N VAL A 155 4.78 -19.70 5.33
CA VAL A 155 5.47 -19.41 4.06
C VAL A 155 4.48 -19.26 2.91
N ILE A 156 3.47 -20.14 2.82
CA ILE A 156 2.40 -20.03 1.82
C ILE A 156 1.65 -18.71 2.00
N GLN A 157 1.23 -18.37 3.22
CA GLN A 157 0.52 -17.11 3.49
C GLN A 157 1.37 -15.88 3.17
N LEU A 158 2.67 -15.91 3.47
CA LEU A 158 3.60 -14.82 3.18
C LEU A 158 3.73 -14.58 1.68
N PHE A 159 3.95 -15.64 0.91
CA PHE A 159 4.12 -15.56 -0.53
C PHE A 159 2.83 -15.07 -1.21
N THR A 160 1.70 -15.68 -0.84
CA THR A 160 0.40 -15.35 -1.40
C THR A 160 -0.05 -13.93 -1.08
N PHE A 161 0.12 -13.46 0.16
CA PHE A 161 -0.16 -12.08 0.54
C PHE A 161 0.78 -11.10 -0.17
N GLY A 162 2.07 -11.42 -0.27
CA GLY A 162 3.05 -10.59 -0.96
C GLY A 162 2.71 -10.38 -2.44
N LEU A 163 2.29 -11.44 -3.14
CA LEU A 163 1.85 -11.35 -4.52
C LEU A 163 0.57 -10.51 -4.68
N ALA A 164 -0.45 -10.78 -3.87
CA ALA A 164 -1.71 -10.01 -3.91
C ALA A 164 -1.47 -8.52 -3.61
N PHE A 165 -0.57 -8.22 -2.68
CA PHE A 165 -0.17 -6.86 -2.36
C PHE A 165 0.59 -6.20 -3.53
N ALA A 166 1.55 -6.91 -4.15
CA ALA A 166 2.28 -6.41 -5.31
C ALA A 166 1.35 -6.12 -6.50
N GLU A 167 0.39 -6.99 -6.76
CA GLU A 167 -0.59 -6.79 -7.83
C GLU A 167 -1.50 -5.60 -7.56
N LEU A 168 -2.06 -5.48 -6.35
CA LEU A 168 -2.91 -4.35 -5.97
C LEU A 168 -2.18 -3.01 -6.20
N TRP A 169 -0.94 -2.88 -5.70
CA TRP A 169 -0.16 -1.65 -5.85
C TRP A 169 0.32 -1.43 -7.27
N GLY A 170 0.69 -2.49 -8.00
CA GLY A 170 1.05 -2.39 -9.41
C GLY A 170 -0.11 -1.89 -10.26
N PHE A 171 -1.31 -2.43 -10.05
CA PHE A 171 -2.53 -2.00 -10.71
C PHE A 171 -2.83 -0.53 -10.42
N MET A 172 -2.74 -0.11 -9.16
CA MET A 172 -2.97 1.28 -8.73
C MET A 172 -2.08 2.31 -9.44
N VAL A 173 -0.82 1.94 -9.74
CA VAL A 173 0.15 2.81 -10.44
C VAL A 173 -0.13 2.85 -11.94
N ILE A 174 -0.34 1.69 -12.56
CA ILE A 174 -0.49 1.59 -14.02
C ILE A 174 -1.86 2.10 -14.50
N MET A 175 -2.90 2.02 -13.65
CA MET A 175 -4.26 2.37 -14.02
C MET A 175 -4.40 3.83 -14.49
N SER A 176 -3.67 4.77 -13.88
CA SER A 176 -3.70 6.17 -14.31
C SER A 176 -3.12 6.37 -15.71
N ASP A 177 -2.09 5.61 -16.04
CA ASP A 177 -1.40 5.71 -17.33
C ASP A 177 -2.27 5.13 -18.45
N ILE A 178 -2.88 3.95 -18.23
CA ILE A 178 -3.79 3.32 -19.19
C ILE A 178 -4.96 4.25 -19.58
N ILE A 179 -5.56 4.91 -18.59
CA ILE A 179 -6.71 5.81 -18.82
C ILE A 179 -6.27 7.09 -19.55
N THR A 180 -5.07 7.58 -19.25
CA THR A 180 -4.49 8.75 -19.92
C THR A 180 -4.22 8.46 -21.39
N GLU A 181 -3.71 7.29 -21.74
CA GLU A 181 -3.48 6.85 -23.13
C GLU A 181 -4.79 6.76 -23.95
N GLN A 182 -5.93 6.52 -23.29
CA GLN A 182 -7.25 6.51 -23.93
C GLN A 182 -7.83 7.91 -24.18
N GLY A 183 -7.10 8.97 -23.82
CA GLY A 183 -7.51 10.36 -24.00
C GLY A 183 -8.34 10.94 -22.84
N TYR A 184 -8.51 10.19 -21.74
CA TYR A 184 -9.17 10.67 -20.53
C TYR A 184 -8.15 11.22 -19.54
N ASN A 185 -8.21 12.52 -19.27
CA ASN A 185 -7.33 13.17 -18.30
C ASN A 185 -7.92 13.11 -16.88
N LEU A 186 -7.80 11.92 -16.25
CA LEU A 186 -8.35 11.64 -14.91
C LEU A 186 -7.22 11.33 -13.91
N TYR A 187 -6.19 12.18 -13.82
CA TYR A 187 -5.07 11.95 -12.90
C TYR A 187 -5.55 11.62 -11.48
N GLY A 188 -5.07 10.51 -10.90
CA GLY A 188 -5.32 10.10 -9.52
C GLY A 188 -6.74 9.63 -9.15
N TYR A 189 -7.78 9.98 -9.92
CA TYR A 189 -9.16 9.55 -9.64
C TYR A 189 -9.38 8.02 -9.74
N PRO A 190 -8.83 7.30 -10.73
CA PRO A 190 -8.96 5.85 -10.83
C PRO A 190 -8.37 5.13 -9.62
N THR A 191 -7.18 5.56 -9.19
CA THR A 191 -6.50 5.05 -7.99
C THR A 191 -7.34 5.29 -6.74
N ALA A 192 -7.93 6.49 -6.61
CA ALA A 192 -8.83 6.81 -5.50
C ALA A 192 -10.10 5.94 -5.48
N LEU A 193 -10.73 5.74 -6.65
CA LEU A 193 -11.92 4.91 -6.78
C LEU A 193 -11.63 3.45 -6.43
N ALA A 194 -10.53 2.89 -6.95
CA ALA A 194 -10.12 1.53 -6.64
C ALA A 194 -9.85 1.34 -5.13
N ALA A 195 -9.24 2.35 -4.48
CA ALA A 195 -9.02 2.31 -3.04
C ALA A 195 -10.33 2.38 -2.24
N LEU A 196 -11.30 3.21 -2.66
CA LEU A 196 -12.63 3.29 -2.05
C LEU A 196 -13.41 1.97 -2.15
N VAL A 197 -13.41 1.35 -3.33
CA VAL A 197 -14.04 0.05 -3.54
C VAL A 197 -13.36 -1.03 -2.68
N GLY A 198 -12.02 -1.01 -2.62
CA GLY A 198 -11.25 -1.91 -1.77
C GLY A 198 -11.57 -1.76 -0.28
N MET A 199 -11.75 -0.53 0.21
CA MET A 199 -12.17 -0.28 1.60
C MET A 199 -13.56 -0.84 1.89
N ALA A 200 -14.54 -0.60 1.01
CA ALA A 200 -15.88 -1.14 1.17
C ALA A 200 -15.88 -2.68 1.16
N ALA A 201 -15.14 -3.30 0.24
CA ALA A 201 -14.99 -4.75 0.18
C ALA A 201 -14.32 -5.32 1.43
N SER A 202 -13.30 -4.64 1.97
CA SER A 202 -12.61 -5.07 3.19
C SER A 202 -13.51 -5.00 4.42
N LEU A 203 -14.35 -3.97 4.55
CA LEU A 203 -15.34 -3.88 5.63
C LEU A 203 -16.35 -5.02 5.61
N VAL A 204 -16.92 -5.29 4.43
CA VAL A 204 -17.91 -6.36 4.26
C VAL A 204 -17.26 -7.72 4.55
N CYS A 205 -16.07 -7.97 3.99
CA CYS A 205 -15.34 -9.21 4.21
C CYS A 205 -14.95 -9.38 5.68
N GLY A 206 -14.48 -8.32 6.35
CA GLY A 206 -14.13 -8.32 7.78
C GLY A 206 -15.34 -8.63 8.67
N ALA A 207 -16.48 -7.96 8.43
CA ALA A 207 -17.71 -8.22 9.16
C ALA A 207 -18.21 -9.66 8.98
N VAL A 208 -18.15 -10.18 7.74
CA VAL A 208 -18.51 -11.59 7.46
C VAL A 208 -17.54 -12.54 8.15
N ALA A 209 -16.24 -12.22 8.19
CA ALA A 209 -15.23 -13.03 8.89
C ALA A 209 -15.52 -13.13 10.39
N ASP A 210 -15.87 -12.01 11.01
CA ASP A 210 -16.21 -11.96 12.44
C ASP A 210 -17.48 -12.75 12.78
N CYS A 211 -18.51 -12.65 11.93
CA CYS A 211 -19.76 -13.37 12.13
C CYS A 211 -19.63 -14.88 11.91
N THR A 212 -18.91 -15.29 10.85
CA THR A 212 -18.82 -16.71 10.48
C THR A 212 -17.75 -17.47 11.26
N LYS A 213 -16.71 -16.79 11.75
CA LYS A 213 -15.50 -17.40 12.37
C LYS A 213 -14.81 -18.47 11.48
N ARG A 214 -15.17 -18.56 10.20
CA ARG A 214 -14.65 -19.54 9.23
C ARG A 214 -13.63 -18.89 8.29
N PHE A 215 -12.56 -18.34 8.86
CA PHE A 215 -11.51 -17.62 8.13
C PHE A 215 -10.94 -18.42 6.95
N LYS A 216 -10.80 -19.75 7.08
CA LYS A 216 -10.25 -20.61 6.02
C LYS A 216 -11.15 -20.70 4.78
N GLU A 217 -12.47 -20.75 4.97
CA GLU A 217 -13.44 -20.79 3.86
C GLU A 217 -13.50 -19.42 3.16
N LEU A 218 -13.50 -18.34 3.95
CA LEU A 218 -13.52 -16.98 3.43
C LEU A 218 -12.28 -16.68 2.57
N ILE A 219 -11.09 -17.05 3.05
CA ILE A 219 -9.85 -16.91 2.29
C ILE A 219 -9.96 -17.68 0.96
N ARG A 220 -10.43 -18.93 0.98
CA ARG A 220 -10.60 -19.74 -0.25
C ARG A 220 -11.52 -19.08 -1.27
N ILE A 221 -12.64 -18.47 -0.82
CA ILE A 221 -13.54 -17.74 -1.71
C ILE A 221 -12.85 -16.52 -2.31
N CYS A 222 -12.13 -15.73 -1.50
CA CYS A 222 -11.35 -14.60 -2.00
C CYS A 222 -10.33 -15.03 -3.07
N TRP A 223 -9.69 -16.19 -2.92
CA TRP A 223 -8.79 -16.75 -3.93
C TRP A 223 -9.48 -17.05 -5.25
N VAL A 224 -10.64 -17.70 -5.20
CA VAL A 224 -11.40 -18.00 -6.42
C VAL A 224 -11.84 -16.72 -7.12
N CYS A 225 -12.36 -15.74 -6.36
CA CYS A 225 -12.73 -14.45 -6.93
C CYS A 225 -11.54 -13.73 -7.56
N PHE A 226 -10.38 -13.73 -6.92
CA PHE A 226 -9.18 -13.11 -7.45
C PHE A 226 -8.69 -13.79 -8.73
N ALA A 227 -8.69 -15.13 -8.77
CA ALA A 227 -8.36 -15.88 -9.99
C ALA A 227 -9.32 -15.56 -11.15
N LEU A 228 -10.62 -15.41 -10.88
CA LEU A 228 -11.60 -15.01 -11.88
C LEU A 228 -11.35 -13.59 -12.41
N VAL A 229 -11.01 -12.64 -11.53
CA VAL A 229 -10.67 -11.26 -11.91
C VAL A 229 -9.41 -11.23 -12.77
N ILE A 230 -8.39 -12.02 -12.44
CA ILE A 230 -7.21 -12.19 -13.27
C ILE A 230 -7.63 -12.68 -14.65
N ILE A 231 -8.31 -13.83 -14.74
CA ILE A 231 -8.73 -14.43 -16.03
C ILE A 231 -9.54 -13.44 -16.86
N PHE A 232 -10.48 -12.73 -16.24
CA PHE A 232 -11.25 -11.68 -16.91
C PHE A 232 -10.34 -10.56 -17.45
N THR A 233 -9.42 -10.07 -16.63
CA THR A 233 -8.45 -9.04 -17.05
C THR A 233 -7.55 -9.52 -18.18
N ARG A 234 -7.17 -10.82 -18.21
CA ARG A 234 -6.42 -11.43 -19.32
C ARG A 234 -7.21 -11.42 -20.61
N ILE A 235 -8.47 -11.82 -20.56
CA ILE A 235 -9.36 -11.87 -21.74
C ILE A 235 -9.51 -10.46 -22.33
N VAL A 236 -9.73 -9.46 -21.48
CA VAL A 236 -9.83 -8.05 -21.91
C VAL A 236 -8.49 -7.53 -22.43
N SER A 237 -7.37 -7.84 -21.76
CA SER A 237 -6.04 -7.34 -22.14
C SER A 237 -5.49 -7.97 -23.42
N PHE A 238 -5.87 -9.21 -23.73
CA PHE A 238 -5.58 -9.88 -25.00
C PHE A 238 -6.18 -9.12 -26.19
N SER A 239 -7.34 -8.47 -26.00
CA SER A 239 -7.94 -7.60 -27.01
C SER A 239 -7.22 -6.25 -27.16
N ALA A 240 -6.46 -5.82 -26.15
CA ALA A 240 -5.89 -4.47 -26.02
C ALA A 240 -4.35 -4.40 -26.15
N ASN A 241 -3.66 -5.50 -26.48
CA ASN A 241 -2.19 -5.56 -26.64
C ASN A 241 -1.37 -5.08 -25.42
N VAL A 242 -1.88 -5.22 -24.19
CA VAL A 242 -1.15 -4.84 -22.97
C VAL A 242 -0.43 -6.06 -22.40
N PHE A 243 0.81 -6.28 -22.87
CA PHE A 243 1.64 -7.46 -22.54
C PHE A 243 2.18 -7.48 -21.10
N LEU A 244 2.07 -6.37 -20.35
CA LEU A 244 2.74 -6.19 -19.06
C LEU A 244 2.11 -6.94 -17.88
N PHE A 245 0.85 -7.38 -17.98
CA PHE A 245 0.22 -8.18 -16.92
C PHE A 245 0.68 -9.65 -16.93
N LEU A 246 1.50 -10.10 -17.90
CA LEU A 246 1.83 -11.52 -18.11
C LEU A 246 2.72 -12.15 -17.04
N SER A 247 3.72 -11.44 -16.50
CA SER A 247 4.74 -12.12 -15.69
C SER A 247 4.35 -12.40 -14.23
N THR A 248 3.44 -11.64 -13.63
CA THR A 248 3.10 -11.79 -12.20
C THR A 248 1.89 -12.70 -11.95
N THR A 249 0.97 -12.80 -12.91
CA THR A 249 -0.28 -13.57 -12.77
C THR A 249 -0.13 -15.05 -13.09
N ASP A 250 0.82 -15.43 -13.95
CA ASP A 250 0.99 -16.83 -14.37
C ASP A 250 1.52 -17.70 -13.21
N LEU A 251 2.27 -17.12 -12.27
CA LEU A 251 2.72 -17.78 -11.04
C LEU A 251 1.56 -18.09 -10.06
N PHE A 252 0.42 -17.43 -10.22
CA PHE A 252 -0.71 -17.47 -9.30
C PHE A 252 -1.69 -18.62 -9.61
N ILE A 253 -1.79 -19.03 -10.88
CA ILE A 253 -2.67 -20.14 -11.31
C ILE A 253 -2.04 -21.50 -10.99
N ASP A 254 -0.71 -21.62 -11.09
CA ASP A 254 -0.02 -22.90 -10.88
C ASP A 254 0.16 -23.28 -9.40
N PHE A 255 0.15 -22.31 -8.48
CA PHE A 255 0.38 -22.58 -7.06
C PHE A 255 -0.75 -23.35 -6.35
N PRO A 256 -2.06 -23.03 -6.52
CA PRO A 256 -3.13 -23.81 -5.90
C PRO A 256 -3.30 -25.22 -6.50
N LEU A 257 -2.73 -25.51 -7.67
CA LEU A 257 -2.74 -26.85 -8.26
C LEU A 257 -1.71 -27.79 -7.63
N LEU A 258 -0.64 -27.27 -7.01
CA LEU A 258 0.39 -28.09 -6.35
C LEU A 258 -0.01 -28.59 -4.96
N GLU A 259 -1.02 -27.99 -4.33
CA GLU A 259 -1.53 -28.43 -3.01
C GLU A 259 -2.54 -29.58 -3.10
N SER A 260 -2.76 -30.13 -4.31
CA SER A 260 -3.65 -31.26 -4.58
C SER A 260 -2.94 -32.63 -4.68
N CYS A 261 -1.64 -32.71 -4.38
CA CYS A 261 -0.96 -34.01 -4.26
C CYS A 261 -0.95 -34.46 -2.79
N PRO A 262 -1.41 -35.69 -2.49
CA PRO A 262 -1.65 -36.19 -1.13
C PRO A 262 -0.40 -36.30 -0.26
#